data_AF-A0A527GIM2-F1
#
_entry.id   AF-A0A527GIM2-F1
#
_cell.length_a   1.000
_cell.length_b   1.000
_cell.length_c   1.000
_cell.angle_alpha   90.00
_cell.angle_beta   90.00
_cell.angle_gamma   90.00
#
_symmetry.space_group_name_H-M   'P 1'
#
loop_
_entity.id
_entity.type
_entity.pdbx_description
1 polymer ?
#
loop_
_entity_poly.entity_id
_entity_poly.type
_entity_poly.pdbx_seq_one_letter_code
_entity_poly.pdbx_strand_id
1 'polypeptide(L)'
;LPRADHSGFPVLLTGHLPSGSPGDLLHKAGRADWVRMPTHPTLPGNVDIWEKAGRPAALGHSCTPDLLGDLQTHIPSLRTQFRTGQLIVVSE
;
A
#
# COMPACT_ATOMS: atom_id res chain seq x y z
N LEU A 1 -18.75 8.62 -1.46
CA LEU A 1 -18.87 8.09 -0.08
C LEU A 1 -19.74 8.99 0.81
N PRO A 2 -19.44 10.28 1.06
CA PRO A 2 -20.25 11.10 1.99
C PRO A 2 -21.74 11.20 1.62
N ARG A 3 -22.07 11.31 0.33
CA ARG A 3 -23.47 11.30 -0.13
C ARG A 3 -24.18 9.98 0.11
N ALA A 4 -23.51 8.85 -0.16
CA ALA A 4 -24.10 7.53 0.03
C ALA A 4 -24.39 7.27 1.52
N ASP A 5 -23.45 7.67 2.39
CA ASP A 5 -23.60 7.63 3.84
C ASP A 5 -24.75 8.53 4.33
N HIS A 6 -24.81 9.78 3.88
CA HIS A 6 -25.90 10.69 4.25
C HIS A 6 -27.28 10.19 3.83
N SER A 7 -27.37 9.49 2.69
CA SER A 7 -28.60 8.88 2.19
C SER A 7 -28.90 7.49 2.77
N GLY A 8 -28.05 6.96 3.66
CA GLY A 8 -28.25 5.64 4.29
C GLY A 8 -28.13 4.46 3.31
N PHE A 9 -27.44 4.63 2.19
CA PHE A 9 -27.21 3.53 1.26
C PHE A 9 -26.16 2.56 1.81
N PRO A 10 -26.32 1.24 1.58
CA PRO A 10 -25.29 0.27 1.93
C PRO A 10 -24.00 0.55 1.14
N VAL A 11 -22.86 0.52 1.82
CA VAL A 11 -21.54 0.75 1.23
C VAL A 11 -20.65 -0.46 1.49
N LEU A 12 -20.16 -1.07 0.42
CA LEU A 12 -19.09 -2.05 0.45
C LEU A 12 -17.80 -1.42 -0.07
N LEU A 13 -16.78 -1.36 0.79
CA LEU A 13 -15.44 -0.92 0.42
C LEU A 13 -14.60 -2.14 0.01
N THR A 14 -13.78 -2.01 -1.02
CA THR A 14 -12.98 -3.15 -1.53
C THR A 14 -11.47 -2.88 -1.65
N GLY A 15 -11.05 -1.61 -1.60
CA GLY A 15 -9.65 -1.20 -1.67
C GLY A 15 -8.96 -1.07 -0.31
N HIS A 16 -7.73 -0.58 -0.29
CA HIS A 16 -7.09 -0.12 0.93
C HIS A 16 -7.85 1.09 1.51
N LEU A 17 -7.91 1.19 2.85
CA LEU A 17 -8.50 2.31 3.57
C LEU A 17 -7.38 3.13 4.22
N PRO A 18 -6.92 4.23 3.59
CA PRO A 18 -5.97 5.13 4.23
C PRO A 18 -6.56 5.67 5.53
N SER A 19 -5.74 5.77 6.57
CA SER A 19 -6.16 6.32 7.86
C SER A 19 -6.76 7.71 7.71
N GLY A 20 -7.93 7.93 8.31
CA GLY A 20 -8.66 9.19 8.24
C GLY A 20 -9.37 9.47 6.91
N SER A 21 -9.25 8.58 5.93
CA SER A 21 -10.04 8.68 4.69
C SER A 21 -11.54 8.51 4.99
N PRO A 22 -12.44 9.03 4.14
CA PRO A 22 -13.87 8.83 4.33
C PRO A 22 -14.28 7.36 4.43
N GLY A 23 -13.61 6.45 3.72
CA GLY A 23 -13.86 5.01 3.83
C GLY A 23 -13.45 4.43 5.18
N ASP A 24 -12.26 4.80 5.68
CA ASP A 24 -11.77 4.40 7.02
C ASP A 24 -12.73 4.85 8.12
N LEU A 25 -13.17 6.11 8.06
CA LEU A 25 -14.11 6.68 9.03
C LEU A 25 -15.49 6.00 9.00
N LEU A 26 -16.01 5.68 7.81
CA LEU A 26 -17.29 4.98 7.67
C LEU A 26 -17.22 3.55 8.21
N HIS A 27 -16.15 2.82 7.88
CA HIS A 27 -15.96 1.46 8.35
C HIS A 27 -15.82 1.39 9.87
N LYS A 28 -14.99 2.26 10.47
CA LYS A 28 -14.82 2.36 11.93
C LYS A 28 -16.12 2.69 12.67
N ALA A 29 -17.01 3.43 12.03
CA ALA A 29 -18.33 3.76 12.57
C ALA A 29 -19.37 2.62 12.38
N GLY A 30 -19.00 1.49 11.78
CA GLY A 30 -19.92 0.38 11.49
C GLY A 30 -20.95 0.70 10.39
N ARG A 31 -20.70 1.73 9.57
CA ARG A 31 -21.62 2.21 8.53
C ARG A 31 -21.24 1.77 7.12
N ALA A 32 -20.12 1.07 6.98
CA ALA A 32 -19.69 0.44 5.74
C ALA A 32 -19.00 -0.88 6.06
N ASP A 33 -19.27 -1.89 5.23
CA ASP A 33 -18.53 -3.15 5.25
C ASP A 33 -17.26 -3.04 4.42
N TRP A 34 -16.28 -3.90 4.73
CA TRP A 34 -15.00 -3.91 4.05
C TRP A 34 -14.55 -5.32 3.71
N VAL A 35 -14.34 -5.56 2.41
CA VAL A 35 -13.76 -6.80 1.88
C VAL A 35 -12.56 -6.43 1.03
N ARG A 36 -11.36 -6.47 1.61
CA ARG A 36 -10.13 -6.08 0.91
C ARG A 36 -9.81 -7.07 -0.22
N MET A 37 -9.97 -6.61 -1.45
CA MET A 37 -9.60 -7.39 -2.64
C MET A 37 -8.07 -7.35 -2.87
N PRO A 38 -7.47 -8.45 -3.39
CA PRO A 38 -6.04 -8.52 -3.62
C PRO A 38 -5.65 -7.80 -4.92
N THR A 39 -5.54 -6.47 -4.88
CA THR A 39 -5.12 -5.66 -6.04
C THR A 39 -3.67 -5.21 -5.97
N HIS A 40 -2.97 -5.50 -4.87
CA HIS A 40 -1.55 -5.20 -4.68
C HIS A 40 -0.72 -6.49 -4.63
N PRO A 41 0.57 -6.45 -5.00
CA PRO A 41 1.48 -7.57 -4.81
C PRO A 41 1.48 -8.05 -3.36
N THR A 42 1.47 -9.36 -3.18
CA THR A 42 1.68 -9.98 -1.87
C THR A 42 3.17 -9.92 -1.50
N LEU A 43 3.50 -10.10 -0.22
CA LEU A 43 4.90 -10.20 0.21
C LEU A 43 5.67 -11.30 -0.57
N PRO A 44 5.16 -12.55 -0.68
CA PRO A 44 5.83 -13.57 -1.50
C PRO A 44 5.97 -13.15 -2.96
N GLY A 45 4.98 -12.45 -3.53
CA GLY A 45 5.04 -11.95 -4.90
C GLY A 45 6.13 -10.90 -5.12
N ASN A 46 6.28 -9.95 -4.20
CA ASN A 46 7.37 -8.96 -4.26
C ASN A 46 8.76 -9.63 -4.16
N VAL A 47 8.91 -10.58 -3.24
CA VAL A 47 10.18 -11.32 -3.07
C VAL A 47 10.50 -12.13 -4.32
N ASP A 48 9.54 -12.88 -4.87
CA ASP A 48 9.73 -13.69 -6.08
C ASP A 48 10.14 -12.85 -7.30
N ILE A 49 9.50 -11.69 -7.51
CA ILE A 49 9.88 -10.75 -8.57
C ILE A 49 11.33 -10.26 -8.39
N TRP A 50 11.69 -9.86 -7.17
CA TRP A 50 13.02 -9.36 -6.86
C TRP A 50 14.10 -10.44 -7.04
N GLU A 51 13.85 -11.67 -6.59
CA GLU A 51 14.77 -12.80 -6.75
C GLU A 51 14.97 -13.16 -8.22
N LYS A 52 13.88 -13.25 -8.99
CA LYS A 52 13.93 -13.54 -10.44
C LYS A 52 14.59 -12.43 -11.24
N ALA A 53 14.56 -11.19 -10.75
CA ALA A 53 15.28 -10.06 -11.32
C ALA A 53 16.79 -10.06 -11.01
N GLY A 54 17.30 -11.06 -10.27
CA GLY A 54 18.71 -11.13 -9.90
C GLY A 54 19.07 -10.34 -8.64
N ARG A 55 18.08 -10.06 -7.78
CA ARG A 55 18.23 -9.33 -6.51
C ARG A 55 18.85 -7.92 -6.66
N PRO A 56 18.37 -7.08 -7.59
CA PRO A 56 18.93 -5.74 -7.79
C PRO A 56 18.70 -4.84 -6.58
N ALA A 57 19.37 -3.68 -6.58
CA ALA A 57 18.94 -2.58 -5.72
C ALA A 57 17.52 -2.16 -6.10
N ALA A 58 16.65 -1.99 -5.10
CA ALA A 58 15.23 -1.67 -5.31
C ALA A 58 14.85 -0.37 -4.59
N LEU A 59 13.81 0.31 -5.07
CA LEU A 59 13.27 1.52 -4.46
C LEU A 59 11.92 1.19 -3.80
N GLY A 60 11.82 1.46 -2.50
CA GLY A 60 10.55 1.37 -1.79
C GLY A 60 9.69 2.60 -2.05
N HIS A 61 8.45 2.42 -2.49
CA HIS A 61 7.51 3.52 -2.70
C HIS A 61 6.06 3.09 -2.42
N SER A 62 5.14 4.06 -2.37
CA SER A 62 3.68 3.87 -2.21
C SER A 62 3.19 3.15 -0.95
N CYS A 63 4.07 2.90 0.01
CA CYS A 63 3.75 2.34 1.33
C CYS A 63 4.17 3.31 2.45
N THR A 64 3.65 3.07 3.66
CA THR A 64 4.12 3.79 4.85
C THR A 64 5.57 3.45 5.16
N PRO A 65 6.33 4.33 5.86
CA PRO A 65 7.70 4.05 6.26
C PRO A 65 7.86 2.73 7.02
N ASP A 66 6.94 2.42 7.94
CA ASP A 66 6.98 1.19 8.74
C ASP A 66 6.86 -0.06 7.86
N LEU A 67 5.89 -0.08 6.94
CA LEU A 67 5.71 -1.19 5.99
C LEU A 67 6.90 -1.35 5.04
N LEU A 68 7.53 -0.24 4.65
CA LEU A 68 8.76 -0.29 3.87
C LEU A 68 9.93 -0.85 4.69
N GLY A 69 10.01 -0.52 5.98
CA GLY A 69 10.97 -1.10 6.93
C GLY A 69 10.78 -2.61 7.07
N ASP A 70 9.54 -3.07 7.24
CA ASP A 70 9.21 -4.49 7.29
C ASP A 70 9.61 -5.20 5.99
N LEU A 71 9.29 -4.63 4.83
CA LEU A 71 9.67 -5.19 3.54
C LEU A 71 11.19 -5.24 3.34
N GLN A 72 11.93 -4.28 3.87
CA GLN A 72 13.41 -4.25 3.82
C GLN A 72 14.04 -5.45 4.53
N THR A 73 13.38 -6.05 5.53
CA THR A 73 13.85 -7.28 6.17
C THR A 73 13.83 -8.50 5.22
N HIS A 74 12.97 -8.47 4.19
CA HIS A 74 12.84 -9.51 3.18
C HIS A 74 13.56 -9.18 1.87
N ILE A 75 13.73 -7.88 1.57
CA ILE A 75 14.46 -7.36 0.40
C ILE A 75 15.55 -6.43 0.95
N PRO A 76 16.72 -6.95 1.36
CA PRO A 76 17.75 -6.15 2.04
C PRO A 76 18.32 -4.99 1.20
N SER A 77 18.26 -5.11 -0.13
CA SER A 77 18.68 -4.07 -1.06
C SER A 77 17.61 -3.00 -1.34
N LEU A 78 16.47 -3.06 -0.63
CA LEU A 78 15.40 -2.07 -0.71
C LEU A 78 15.83 -0.75 -0.06
N ARG A 79 15.76 0.33 -0.83
CA ARG A 79 16.05 1.69 -0.39
C ARG A 79 14.75 2.39 -0.03
N THR A 80 14.55 2.67 1.25
CA THR A 80 13.30 3.19 1.83
C THR A 80 13.38 4.69 2.15
N GLN A 81 14.56 5.30 2.02
CA GLN A 81 14.81 6.70 2.35
C GLN A 81 14.27 7.71 1.32
N PHE A 82 13.81 7.23 0.16
CA PHE A 82 13.40 8.08 -0.94
C PHE A 82 11.97 8.57 -0.80
N ARG A 83 11.71 9.80 -1.27
CA ARG A 83 10.41 10.47 -1.12
C ARG A 83 9.79 10.77 -2.48
N THR A 84 8.46 10.83 -2.53
CA THR A 84 7.72 11.27 -3.72
C THR A 84 8.22 12.63 -4.20
N GLY A 85 8.53 12.74 -5.49
CA GLY A 85 9.06 13.96 -6.11
C GLY A 85 10.58 14.10 -6.03
N GLN A 86 11.28 13.20 -5.34
CA GLN A 86 12.75 13.18 -5.31
C GLN A 86 13.31 12.66 -6.65
N LEU A 87 14.31 13.37 -7.17
CA LEU A 87 15.10 12.92 -8.33
C LEU A 87 16.29 12.09 -7.85
N ILE A 88 16.55 10.99 -8.55
CA ILE A 88 17.72 10.15 -8.32
C ILE A 88 18.42 9.88 -9.66
N VAL A 89 19.74 9.79 -9.61
CA VAL A 89 20.53 9.27 -10.74
C VAL A 89 20.74 7.79 -10.50
N VAL A 90 20.40 6.98 -11.49
CA VAL A 90 20.65 5.54 -11.49
C VAL A 90 21.85 5.31 -12.41
N SER A 91 22.97 4.87 -11.84
CA SER A 91 24.14 4.46 -12.62
C SER A 91 23.97 3.00 -13.04
N GLU A 92 24.48 2.64 -14.23
CA GLU A 92 24.56 1.24 -14.69
C GLU A 92 25.49 0.37 -13.82
#